data_AF-A0A7X7U5Z9-F1
#
_entry.id   AF-A0A7X7U5Z9-F1
#
_cell.length_a   1.000
_cell.length_b   1.000
_cell.length_c   1.000
_cell.angle_alpha   90.00
_cell.angle_beta   90.00
_cell.angle_gamma   90.00
#
_symmetry.space_group_name_H-M   'P 1'
#
loop_
_entity.id
_entity.type
_entity.pdbx_description
1 polymer ?
#
loop_
_entity_poly.entity_id
_entity_poly.type
_entity_poly.pdbx_seq_one_letter_code
_entity_poly.pdbx_strand_id
1 'polypeptide(L)'
;EPKAYPWAISMRGKNPAVLDIELLNPYNGIDATRNERHLIRNVHGQPLRRGIYVDSIYDIGRIENVHFNPWFSMKPGLFQWQMANGEAFIFARSDWEYVLNTFCFGYKVGYKFIATKAGMCNGNFLGIGADDCWTALVVEQCAPFGLLITNGEFVSFHGPDPTMIEVLETNTGSVRFSNCAFWGPCNQIAKIAGKGTVGFGDCTFTQWGGKGGTLSAIQAQSGTVLVRGCEFRQDRPQIQLGKNVRRAVIAENVFNGAERIVNESAGNVQIGLNSSGQ
;
A
#
# COMPACT_ATOMS: atom_id res chain seq x y z
N GLU A 1 7.92 -17.81 -18.82
CA GLU A 1 8.38 -16.77 -17.88
C GLU A 1 9.39 -15.86 -18.56
N PRO A 2 9.49 -14.57 -18.18
CA PRO A 2 10.50 -13.67 -18.73
C PRO A 2 11.90 -14.05 -18.26
N LYS A 3 12.89 -13.91 -19.14
CA LYS A 3 14.31 -14.12 -18.79
C LYS A 3 14.78 -12.98 -17.88
N ALA A 4 15.44 -13.29 -16.78
CA ALA A 4 16.01 -12.28 -15.89
C ALA A 4 17.18 -11.55 -16.56
N TYR A 5 17.25 -10.24 -16.34
CA TYR A 5 18.37 -9.39 -16.75
C TYR A 5 18.57 -8.22 -15.78
N PRO A 6 19.70 -7.50 -15.85
CA PRO A 6 20.02 -6.41 -14.94
C PRO A 6 18.99 -5.27 -14.96
N TRP A 7 19.13 -4.36 -14.00
CA TRP A 7 18.40 -3.10 -13.97
C TRP A 7 18.58 -2.33 -15.29
N ALA A 8 17.48 -1.83 -15.85
CA ALA A 8 17.54 -0.98 -17.04
C ALA A 8 18.25 0.34 -16.75
N ILE A 9 18.01 0.92 -15.57
CA ILE A 9 18.66 2.15 -15.10
C ILE A 9 19.19 1.95 -13.69
N SER A 10 20.42 2.41 -13.44
CA SER A 10 21.05 2.46 -12.13
C SER A 10 21.44 3.90 -11.80
N MET A 11 20.74 4.50 -10.83
CA MET A 11 21.00 5.88 -10.40
C MET A 11 22.15 5.90 -9.39
N ARG A 12 23.15 6.76 -9.62
CA ARG A 12 24.36 6.87 -8.79
C ARG A 12 24.76 8.32 -8.57
N GLY A 13 25.48 8.55 -7.47
CA GLY A 13 26.00 9.88 -7.13
C GLY A 13 24.92 10.82 -6.57
N LYS A 14 25.16 12.13 -6.72
CA LYS A 14 24.33 13.19 -6.13
C LYS A 14 23.38 13.78 -7.15
N ASN A 15 22.12 13.91 -6.78
CA ASN A 15 21.05 14.51 -7.61
C ASN A 15 20.88 13.85 -8.99
N PRO A 16 20.95 12.51 -9.14
CA PRO A 16 20.67 11.88 -10.43
C PRO A 16 19.19 12.08 -10.80
N ALA A 17 18.93 12.20 -12.10
CA ALA A 17 17.58 12.37 -12.63
C ALA A 17 17.27 11.38 -13.75
N VAL A 18 16.04 10.87 -13.78
CA VAL A 18 15.44 10.11 -14.88
C VAL A 18 14.13 10.79 -15.22
N LEU A 19 14.03 11.34 -16.44
CA LEU A 19 12.95 12.22 -16.86
C LEU A 19 12.41 11.79 -18.22
N ASP A 20 11.09 11.75 -18.38
CA ASP A 20 10.40 11.66 -19.67
C ASP A 20 10.79 10.42 -20.50
N ILE A 21 10.67 9.23 -19.91
CA ILE A 21 11.01 7.96 -20.57
C ILE A 21 9.91 6.91 -20.46
N GLU A 22 9.93 5.95 -21.39
CA GLU A 22 9.17 4.71 -21.29
C GLU A 22 10.09 3.51 -21.03
N LEU A 23 9.72 2.72 -20.03
CA LEU A 23 10.32 1.46 -19.62
C LEU A 23 9.44 0.31 -20.12
N LEU A 24 9.49 0.01 -21.41
CA LEU A 24 8.51 -0.87 -22.06
C LEU A 24 8.45 -2.26 -21.42
N ASN A 25 9.55 -3.00 -21.33
CA ASN A 25 9.55 -4.37 -20.80
C ASN A 25 10.74 -4.76 -19.88
N PRO A 26 11.41 -3.83 -19.16
CA PRO A 26 12.58 -4.16 -18.36
C PRO A 26 12.25 -5.24 -17.32
N TYR A 27 13.17 -6.16 -17.05
CA TYR A 27 12.98 -7.13 -15.98
C TYR A 27 13.00 -6.40 -14.63
N ASN A 28 14.02 -5.56 -14.38
CA ASN A 28 13.99 -4.57 -13.32
C ASN A 28 14.15 -3.16 -13.93
N GLY A 29 13.31 -2.21 -13.52
CA GLY A 29 13.28 -0.84 -14.07
C GLY A 29 14.42 0.03 -13.57
N ILE A 30 14.24 0.70 -12.42
CA ILE A 30 15.18 1.69 -11.88
C ILE A 30 15.70 1.28 -10.50
N ASP A 31 17.02 1.16 -10.39
CA ASP A 31 17.74 1.00 -9.12
C ASP A 31 18.17 2.37 -8.58
N ALA A 32 17.51 2.79 -7.50
CA ALA A 32 17.77 4.01 -6.76
C ALA A 32 18.40 3.74 -5.37
N THR A 33 19.21 2.68 -5.22
CA THR A 33 19.77 2.26 -3.91
C THR A 33 21.10 2.89 -3.50
N ARG A 34 21.80 3.57 -4.41
CA ARG A 34 23.17 4.08 -4.20
C ARG A 34 23.32 5.50 -4.73
N ASN A 35 22.38 6.36 -4.37
CA ASN A 35 22.38 7.77 -4.75
C ASN A 35 21.95 8.68 -3.58
N GLU A 36 21.92 9.98 -3.84
CA GLU A 36 21.33 10.99 -2.97
C GLU A 36 20.37 11.88 -3.77
N ARG A 37 19.25 12.30 -3.16
CA ARG A 37 18.33 13.31 -3.72
C ARG A 37 17.91 13.04 -5.17
N HIS A 38 17.58 11.79 -5.49
CA HIS A 38 17.17 11.43 -6.85
C HIS A 38 15.88 12.15 -7.26
N LEU A 39 15.72 12.34 -8.57
CA LEU A 39 14.47 12.73 -9.19
C LEU A 39 14.09 11.71 -10.26
N ILE A 40 12.97 11.03 -10.09
CA ILE A 40 12.37 10.17 -11.12
C ILE A 40 11.03 10.80 -11.50
N ARG A 41 10.88 11.26 -12.74
CA ARG A 41 9.69 12.00 -13.16
C ARG A 41 9.21 11.61 -14.56
N ASN A 42 7.89 11.53 -14.75
CA ASN A 42 7.27 11.23 -16.05
C ASN A 42 7.83 9.93 -16.65
N VAL A 43 7.87 8.88 -15.83
CA VAL A 43 8.37 7.56 -16.22
C VAL A 43 7.18 6.62 -16.33
N HIS A 44 7.04 5.94 -17.46
CA HIS A 44 5.92 5.05 -17.68
C HIS A 44 6.36 3.69 -18.23
N GLY A 45 5.51 2.66 -18.23
CA GLY A 45 5.79 1.38 -18.92
C GLY A 45 5.43 0.14 -18.11
N GLN A 46 6.06 -1.00 -18.41
CA GLN A 46 5.79 -2.29 -17.77
C GLN A 46 7.08 -2.99 -17.29
N PRO A 47 7.71 -2.53 -16.19
CA PRO A 47 8.76 -3.31 -15.55
C PRO A 47 8.21 -4.64 -15.02
N LEU A 48 8.77 -5.77 -15.44
CA LEU A 48 8.15 -7.09 -15.24
C LEU A 48 8.31 -7.63 -13.82
N ARG A 49 9.48 -7.46 -13.20
CA ARG A 49 9.78 -7.98 -11.85
C ARG A 49 9.86 -6.89 -10.80
N ARG A 50 10.57 -5.79 -11.08
CA ARG A 50 10.69 -4.64 -10.18
C ARG A 50 10.56 -3.34 -10.95
N GLY A 51 9.71 -2.42 -10.51
CA GLY A 51 9.61 -1.08 -11.11
C GLY A 51 10.73 -0.17 -10.62
N ILE A 52 10.59 0.39 -9.42
CA ILE A 52 11.60 1.23 -8.76
C ILE A 52 11.98 0.61 -7.42
N TYR A 53 13.28 0.56 -7.12
CA TYR A 53 13.79 0.19 -5.81
C TYR A 53 14.63 1.31 -5.19
N VAL A 54 14.16 1.84 -4.09
CA VAL A 54 14.80 2.92 -3.31
C VAL A 54 15.42 2.33 -2.04
N ASP A 55 16.69 2.63 -1.78
CA ASP A 55 17.38 2.26 -0.53
C ASP A 55 18.55 3.22 -0.28
N SER A 56 19.04 3.25 0.96
CA SER A 56 20.18 4.09 1.39
C SER A 56 20.08 5.56 0.99
N ILE A 57 18.86 6.10 0.99
CA ILE A 57 18.59 7.51 0.70
C ILE A 57 18.49 8.27 2.04
N TYR A 58 19.51 9.08 2.35
CA TYR A 58 19.64 9.80 3.63
C TYR A 58 19.24 11.29 3.54
N ASP A 59 18.69 11.67 2.40
CA ASP A 59 18.23 13.01 2.05
C ASP A 59 17.03 12.85 1.11
N ILE A 60 16.38 13.91 0.68
CA ILE A 60 15.04 13.82 0.10
C ILE A 60 15.06 13.33 -1.37
N GLY A 61 14.62 12.10 -1.59
CA GLY A 61 14.26 11.54 -2.91
C GLY A 61 12.88 12.00 -3.41
N ARG A 62 12.69 12.00 -4.74
CA ARG A 62 11.43 12.38 -5.41
C ARG A 62 11.08 11.42 -6.53
N ILE A 63 9.86 10.90 -6.49
CA ILE A 63 9.23 10.11 -7.55
C ILE A 63 7.90 10.77 -7.91
N GLU A 64 7.76 11.25 -9.14
CA GLU A 64 6.66 12.13 -9.53
C GLU A 64 6.08 11.70 -10.89
N ASN A 65 4.75 11.53 -10.99
CA ASN A 65 4.09 11.17 -12.25
C ASN A 65 4.66 9.89 -12.89
N VAL A 66 4.69 8.79 -12.15
CA VAL A 66 5.25 7.50 -12.60
C VAL A 66 4.15 6.44 -12.69
N HIS A 67 3.95 5.86 -13.88
CA HIS A 67 2.84 4.93 -14.12
C HIS A 67 3.31 3.60 -14.71
N PHE A 68 3.14 2.51 -13.96
CA PHE A 68 3.48 1.16 -14.40
C PHE A 68 2.25 0.33 -14.76
N ASN A 69 1.92 0.30 -16.04
CA ASN A 69 0.78 -0.42 -16.61
C ASN A 69 1.24 -1.49 -17.59
N PRO A 70 0.45 -2.55 -17.83
CA PRO A 70 0.86 -3.67 -18.68
C PRO A 70 0.82 -3.35 -20.19
N TRP A 71 1.52 -2.29 -20.61
CA TRP A 71 1.52 -1.78 -21.98
C TRP A 71 2.38 -2.59 -22.95
N PHE A 72 3.39 -3.32 -22.46
CA PHE A 72 4.15 -4.22 -23.32
C PHE A 72 3.34 -5.47 -23.67
N SER A 73 2.74 -6.15 -22.70
CA SER A 73 1.88 -7.30 -22.95
C SER A 73 1.01 -7.71 -21.77
N MET A 74 -0.27 -7.99 -22.08
CA MET A 74 -1.24 -8.67 -21.19
C MET A 74 -1.48 -10.13 -21.60
N LYS A 75 -0.58 -10.76 -22.40
CA LYS A 75 -0.74 -12.18 -22.75
C LYS A 75 -0.81 -13.04 -21.48
N PRO A 76 -1.74 -14.00 -21.35
CA PRO A 76 -2.05 -14.66 -20.08
C PRO A 76 -0.81 -15.17 -19.32
N GLY A 77 0.11 -15.85 -20.00
CA GLY A 77 1.31 -16.41 -19.36
C GLY A 77 2.30 -15.37 -18.81
N LEU A 78 2.44 -14.20 -19.46
CA LEU A 78 3.31 -13.13 -18.94
C LEU A 78 2.60 -12.37 -17.81
N PHE A 79 1.33 -12.01 -18.02
CA PHE A 79 0.59 -11.22 -17.06
C PHE A 79 0.39 -11.99 -15.74
N GLN A 80 0.04 -13.28 -15.80
CA GLN A 80 -0.03 -14.14 -14.61
C GLN A 80 1.32 -14.22 -13.89
N TRP A 81 2.42 -14.32 -14.63
CA TRP A 81 3.76 -14.33 -14.03
C TRP A 81 4.06 -12.98 -13.35
N GLN A 82 3.73 -11.85 -13.97
CA GLN A 82 3.91 -10.51 -13.39
C GLN A 82 3.06 -10.35 -12.13
N MET A 83 1.79 -10.75 -12.14
CA MET A 83 0.94 -10.69 -10.94
C MET A 83 1.46 -11.57 -9.81
N ALA A 84 2.12 -12.69 -10.12
CA ALA A 84 2.66 -13.59 -9.10
C ALA A 84 4.04 -13.19 -8.57
N ASN A 85 4.78 -12.33 -9.28
CA ASN A 85 6.19 -12.05 -8.98
C ASN A 85 6.55 -10.56 -8.92
N GLY A 86 5.81 -9.69 -9.58
CA GLY A 86 6.15 -8.29 -9.77
C GLY A 86 5.94 -7.44 -8.52
N GLU A 87 6.87 -6.53 -8.26
CA GLU A 87 6.79 -5.52 -7.20
C GLU A 87 7.03 -4.13 -7.83
N ALA A 88 6.02 -3.26 -7.87
CA ALA A 88 6.11 -2.03 -8.68
C ALA A 88 7.00 -0.96 -8.03
N PHE A 89 6.71 -0.59 -6.79
CA PHE A 89 7.48 0.41 -6.03
C PHE A 89 7.96 -0.19 -4.71
N ILE A 90 9.27 -0.21 -4.49
CA ILE A 90 9.89 -0.82 -3.31
C ILE A 90 10.71 0.26 -2.60
N PHE A 91 10.38 0.51 -1.34
CA PHE A 91 11.03 1.50 -0.48
C PHE A 91 11.67 0.80 0.72
N ALA A 92 12.99 0.86 0.78
CA ALA A 92 13.77 0.49 1.94
C ALA A 92 14.17 1.73 2.75
N ARG A 93 15.46 1.98 3.03
CA ARG A 93 15.86 3.21 3.70
C ARG A 93 15.67 4.43 2.80
N SER A 94 14.74 5.31 3.17
CA SER A 94 14.63 6.66 2.65
C SER A 94 14.16 7.65 3.72
N ASP A 95 14.89 8.75 3.88
CA ASP A 95 14.54 9.85 4.77
C ASP A 95 13.71 10.89 4.02
N TRP A 96 12.43 10.99 4.37
CA TRP A 96 11.48 11.96 3.81
C TRP A 96 11.28 11.86 2.30
N GLU A 97 11.04 10.65 1.79
CA GLU A 97 10.70 10.43 0.38
C GLU A 97 9.46 11.23 -0.02
N TYR A 98 9.46 11.81 -1.23
CA TYR A 98 8.27 12.39 -1.85
C TYR A 98 7.83 11.55 -3.03
N VAL A 99 6.63 10.98 -2.92
CA VAL A 99 5.98 10.26 -4.01
C VAL A 99 4.69 10.98 -4.36
N LEU A 100 4.57 11.40 -5.61
CA LEU A 100 3.47 12.22 -6.10
C LEU A 100 2.90 11.64 -7.39
N ASN A 101 1.60 11.38 -7.42
CA ASN A 101 0.87 10.94 -8.61
C ASN A 101 1.52 9.72 -9.27
N THR A 102 1.65 8.62 -8.54
CA THR A 102 2.21 7.37 -9.07
C THR A 102 1.15 6.30 -9.15
N PHE A 103 1.24 5.40 -10.12
CA PHE A 103 0.26 4.34 -10.34
C PHE A 103 0.93 3.03 -10.76
N CYS A 104 0.35 1.89 -10.39
CA CYS A 104 0.67 0.61 -11.02
C CYS A 104 -0.54 -0.31 -11.18
N PHE A 105 -0.52 -1.19 -12.18
CA PHE A 105 -1.58 -2.17 -12.42
C PHE A 105 -1.04 -3.59 -12.60
N GLY A 106 -1.66 -4.57 -11.94
CA GLY A 106 -1.42 -5.99 -12.21
C GLY A 106 -0.06 -6.51 -11.75
N TYR A 107 0.29 -6.20 -10.50
CA TYR A 107 1.51 -6.66 -9.83
C TYR A 107 1.18 -7.58 -8.65
N LYS A 108 2.19 -8.29 -8.12
CA LYS A 108 2.02 -8.98 -6.83
C LYS A 108 1.81 -7.95 -5.73
N VAL A 109 2.73 -6.99 -5.66
CA VAL A 109 2.69 -5.87 -4.73
C VAL A 109 2.85 -4.56 -5.47
N GLY A 110 1.93 -3.62 -5.25
CA GLY A 110 2.02 -2.27 -5.80
C GLY A 110 3.11 -1.47 -5.09
N TYR A 111 2.88 -1.14 -3.82
CA TYR A 111 3.83 -0.42 -2.97
C TYR A 111 4.34 -1.30 -1.84
N LYS A 112 5.65 -1.41 -1.67
CA LYS A 112 6.27 -2.25 -0.65
C LYS A 112 7.25 -1.46 0.21
N PHE A 113 7.03 -1.45 1.52
CA PHE A 113 7.89 -0.79 2.49
C PHE A 113 8.62 -1.83 3.35
N ILE A 114 9.95 -1.84 3.27
CA ILE A 114 10.80 -2.84 3.92
C ILE A 114 11.85 -2.18 4.82
N ALA A 115 12.43 -2.98 5.72
CA ALA A 115 13.65 -2.61 6.42
C ALA A 115 14.86 -3.26 5.74
N THR A 116 15.97 -2.52 5.67
CA THR A 116 17.28 -3.03 5.30
C THR A 116 18.29 -2.68 6.39
N LYS A 117 19.56 -3.08 6.21
CA LYS A 117 20.64 -2.66 7.11
C LYS A 117 20.82 -1.13 7.14
N ALA A 118 20.40 -0.42 6.10
CA ALA A 118 20.46 1.03 6.03
C ALA A 118 19.33 1.70 6.84
N GLY A 119 18.27 0.96 7.17
CA GLY A 119 17.14 1.43 7.96
C GLY A 119 15.81 1.24 7.23
N MET A 120 14.92 2.22 7.37
CA MET A 120 13.53 2.15 6.96
C MET A 120 13.05 3.48 6.37
N CYS A 121 11.92 3.45 5.66
CA CYS A 121 11.34 4.59 4.97
C CYS A 121 10.41 5.43 5.88
N ASN A 122 10.45 6.75 5.72
CA ASN A 122 9.34 7.66 6.01
C ASN A 122 9.17 8.66 4.86
N GLY A 123 7.98 9.23 4.71
CA GLY A 123 7.76 10.19 3.61
C GLY A 123 6.31 10.56 3.36
N ASN A 124 6.13 11.34 2.29
CA ASN A 124 4.86 11.82 1.77
C ASN A 124 4.49 11.03 0.51
N PHE A 125 3.29 10.46 0.50
CA PHE A 125 2.77 9.65 -0.59
C PHE A 125 1.42 10.23 -0.99
N LEU A 126 1.43 11.15 -1.93
CA LEU A 126 0.25 11.93 -2.34
C LEU A 126 -0.23 11.48 -3.71
N GLY A 127 -1.48 11.04 -3.81
CA GLY A 127 -2.04 10.61 -5.10
C GLY A 127 -1.44 9.30 -5.62
N ILE A 128 -1.10 8.37 -4.71
CA ILE A 128 -0.55 7.07 -5.11
C ILE A 128 -1.66 6.05 -5.35
N GLY A 129 -1.55 5.27 -6.43
CA GLY A 129 -2.55 4.29 -6.85
C GLY A 129 -1.95 2.91 -7.14
N ALA A 130 -2.64 1.84 -6.76
CA ALA A 130 -2.26 0.47 -7.11
C ALA A 130 -3.49 -0.39 -7.38
N ASP A 131 -3.64 -0.80 -8.65
CA ASP A 131 -4.79 -1.53 -9.14
C ASP A 131 -4.50 -2.98 -9.51
N ASP A 132 -5.51 -3.83 -9.28
CA ASP A 132 -5.47 -5.27 -9.54
C ASP A 132 -4.18 -5.94 -9.05
N CYS A 133 -3.67 -5.46 -7.91
CA CYS A 133 -2.53 -6.10 -7.27
C CYS A 133 -3.03 -7.22 -6.37
N TRP A 134 -2.26 -8.29 -6.17
CA TRP A 134 -2.60 -9.27 -5.12
C TRP A 134 -2.69 -8.55 -3.76
N THR A 135 -1.73 -7.67 -3.52
CA THR A 135 -1.78 -6.68 -2.44
C THR A 135 -1.34 -5.32 -2.92
N ALA A 136 -2.23 -4.33 -2.83
CA ALA A 136 -1.96 -2.98 -3.35
C ALA A 136 -0.79 -2.31 -2.58
N LEU A 137 -0.74 -2.47 -1.26
CA LEU A 137 0.34 -1.93 -0.43
C LEU A 137 0.69 -2.86 0.74
N VAL A 138 1.98 -3.17 0.88
CA VAL A 138 2.56 -3.99 1.94
C VAL A 138 3.53 -3.17 2.78
N VAL A 139 3.37 -3.19 4.10
CA VAL A 139 4.31 -2.60 5.07
C VAL A 139 4.92 -3.71 5.92
N GLU A 140 6.13 -4.12 5.59
CA GLU A 140 6.97 -4.93 6.49
C GLU A 140 7.49 -4.06 7.64
N GLN A 141 7.97 -2.85 7.35
CA GLN A 141 8.41 -1.88 8.35
C GLN A 141 8.48 -0.46 7.77
N CYS A 142 8.18 0.54 8.59
CA CYS A 142 8.41 1.96 8.29
C CYS A 142 8.96 2.70 9.52
N ALA A 143 9.48 3.92 9.33
CA ALA A 143 10.02 4.71 10.43
C ALA A 143 8.91 5.16 11.40
N PRO A 144 9.26 5.51 12.66
CA PRO A 144 8.28 6.01 13.63
C PRO A 144 7.54 7.28 13.19
N PHE A 145 8.17 8.12 12.36
CA PHE A 145 7.56 9.32 11.78
C PHE A 145 6.44 8.99 10.78
N GLY A 146 6.58 7.84 10.12
CA GLY A 146 5.52 7.16 9.40
C GLY A 146 5.45 7.39 7.89
N LEU A 147 4.49 6.69 7.30
CA LEU A 147 4.07 6.83 5.91
C LEU A 147 2.82 7.72 5.88
N LEU A 148 2.93 8.88 5.23
CA LEU A 148 1.85 9.86 5.12
C LEU A 148 1.18 9.70 3.75
N ILE A 149 0.18 8.83 3.70
CA ILE A 149 -0.53 8.46 2.47
C ILE A 149 -1.82 9.27 2.38
N THR A 150 -1.97 10.04 1.31
CA THR A 150 -3.10 10.96 1.13
C THR A 150 -3.62 10.91 -0.31
N ASN A 151 -4.93 10.98 -0.50
CA ASN A 151 -5.57 10.95 -1.82
C ASN A 151 -5.21 9.71 -2.66
N GLY A 152 -5.00 8.56 -2.01
CA GLY A 152 -4.61 7.32 -2.70
C GLY A 152 -5.80 6.47 -3.16
N GLU A 153 -5.56 5.58 -4.11
CA GLU A 153 -6.50 4.56 -4.59
C GLU A 153 -5.89 3.15 -4.53
N PHE A 154 -6.59 2.19 -3.92
CA PHE A 154 -6.04 0.85 -3.71
C PHE A 154 -7.06 -0.22 -4.05
N VAL A 155 -6.64 -1.19 -4.87
CA VAL A 155 -7.56 -2.18 -5.46
C VAL A 155 -6.91 -3.54 -5.55
N SER A 156 -7.63 -4.55 -5.05
CA SER A 156 -7.23 -5.95 -5.09
C SER A 156 -8.43 -6.84 -5.32
N PHE A 157 -8.41 -7.65 -6.38
CA PHE A 157 -9.48 -8.62 -6.66
C PHE A 157 -8.99 -9.94 -7.27
N HIS A 158 -7.70 -10.08 -7.54
CA HIS A 158 -7.04 -11.33 -7.92
C HIS A 158 -5.97 -11.73 -6.91
N GLY A 159 -5.53 -12.99 -6.98
CA GLY A 159 -4.53 -13.57 -6.10
C GLY A 159 -5.13 -14.60 -5.13
N PRO A 160 -4.28 -15.28 -4.35
CA PRO A 160 -4.73 -16.31 -3.40
C PRO A 160 -5.54 -15.71 -2.24
N ASP A 161 -5.28 -14.45 -1.89
CA ASP A 161 -5.87 -13.75 -0.75
C ASP A 161 -5.93 -12.23 -1.02
N PRO A 162 -6.76 -11.79 -1.98
CA PRO A 162 -6.78 -10.40 -2.43
C PRO A 162 -7.07 -9.46 -1.24
N THR A 163 -6.07 -8.66 -0.87
CA THR A 163 -6.11 -7.78 0.29
C THR A 163 -5.46 -6.47 -0.10
N MET A 164 -6.10 -5.32 0.10
CA MET A 164 -5.54 -4.06 -0.42
C MET A 164 -4.33 -3.60 0.40
N ILE A 165 -4.47 -3.58 1.73
CA ILE A 165 -3.43 -3.12 2.66
C ILE A 165 -3.02 -4.27 3.59
N GLU A 166 -1.73 -4.57 3.63
CA GLU A 166 -1.16 -5.51 4.59
C GLU A 166 -0.05 -4.85 5.41
N VAL A 167 -0.21 -4.82 6.72
CA VAL A 167 0.80 -4.32 7.67
C VAL A 167 1.27 -5.49 8.52
N LEU A 168 2.50 -5.96 8.31
CA LEU A 168 3.03 -7.15 8.95
C LEU A 168 3.40 -6.91 10.43
N GLU A 169 3.52 -8.01 11.18
CA GLU A 169 3.84 -8.03 12.61
C GLU A 169 5.15 -7.31 12.98
N THR A 170 6.07 -7.22 12.02
CA THR A 170 7.37 -6.55 12.15
C THR A 170 7.23 -5.03 12.21
N ASN A 171 6.14 -4.46 11.70
CA ASN A 171 5.99 -3.01 11.63
C ASN A 171 5.74 -2.41 13.02
N THR A 172 6.59 -1.47 13.40
CA THR A 172 6.48 -0.69 14.64
C THR A 172 6.25 0.80 14.38
N GLY A 173 6.39 1.25 13.12
CA GLY A 173 6.16 2.62 12.70
C GLY A 173 4.69 3.03 12.58
N SER A 174 4.46 4.23 12.04
CA SER A 174 3.13 4.81 11.83
C SER A 174 2.73 4.75 10.36
N VAL A 175 1.53 4.28 10.05
CA VAL A 175 0.98 4.25 8.68
C VAL A 175 -0.34 5.01 8.69
N ARG A 176 -0.42 6.10 7.92
CA ARG A 176 -1.57 7.01 7.91
C ARG A 176 -2.15 7.09 6.50
N PHE A 177 -3.42 6.71 6.36
CA PHE A 177 -4.21 6.91 5.15
C PHE A 177 -5.22 8.02 5.42
N SER A 178 -5.26 9.02 4.56
CA SER A 178 -6.22 10.13 4.63
C SER A 178 -6.87 10.36 3.26
N ASN A 179 -8.20 10.48 3.22
CA ASN A 179 -8.94 10.73 1.99
C ASN A 179 -8.61 9.72 0.87
N CYS A 180 -8.55 8.43 1.21
CA CYS A 180 -8.20 7.37 0.26
C CYS A 180 -9.43 6.54 -0.12
N ALA A 181 -9.43 6.02 -1.36
CA ALA A 181 -10.48 5.13 -1.87
C ALA A 181 -9.97 3.69 -1.97
N PHE A 182 -10.83 2.74 -1.58
CA PHE A 182 -10.53 1.31 -1.58
C PHE A 182 -11.68 0.56 -2.25
N TRP A 183 -11.38 -0.20 -3.31
CA TRP A 183 -12.40 -0.91 -4.09
C TRP A 183 -11.89 -2.17 -4.78
N GLY A 184 -12.80 -2.97 -5.32
CA GLY A 184 -12.52 -4.27 -5.93
C GLY A 184 -12.94 -5.43 -5.03
N PRO A 185 -13.52 -6.53 -5.57
CA PRO A 185 -13.96 -7.68 -4.77
C PRO A 185 -12.76 -8.38 -4.11
N CYS A 186 -12.41 -7.90 -2.92
CA CYS A 186 -11.30 -8.40 -2.12
C CYS A 186 -11.81 -9.32 -1.00
N ASN A 187 -10.88 -10.02 -0.36
CA ASN A 187 -11.15 -10.64 0.93
C ASN A 187 -11.32 -9.54 1.99
N GLN A 188 -10.34 -8.64 2.11
CA GLN A 188 -10.33 -7.58 3.12
C GLN A 188 -9.67 -6.31 2.58
N ILE A 189 -10.11 -5.16 3.09
CA ILE A 189 -9.47 -3.87 2.81
C ILE A 189 -8.10 -3.83 3.49
N ALA A 190 -8.04 -4.17 4.78
CA ALA A 190 -6.81 -4.08 5.55
C ALA A 190 -6.64 -5.26 6.52
N LYS A 191 -5.43 -5.83 6.52
CA LYS A 191 -4.93 -6.76 7.54
C LYS A 191 -3.78 -6.11 8.30
N ILE A 192 -3.93 -5.96 9.60
CA ILE A 192 -2.99 -5.21 10.46
C ILE A 192 -2.49 -6.12 11.58
N ALA A 193 -1.27 -6.61 11.43
CA ALA A 193 -0.58 -7.42 12.43
C ALA A 193 0.48 -6.62 13.22
N GLY A 194 0.96 -5.50 12.66
CA GLY A 194 2.03 -4.67 13.26
C GLY A 194 1.70 -4.05 14.62
N LYS A 195 2.74 -3.80 15.42
CA LYS A 195 2.66 -3.26 16.79
C LYS A 195 2.59 -1.73 16.84
N GLY A 196 2.88 -1.09 15.71
CA GLY A 196 2.85 0.36 15.50
C GLY A 196 1.45 0.96 15.48
N THR A 197 1.30 2.08 14.78
CA THR A 197 0.00 2.74 14.60
C THR A 197 -0.43 2.66 13.15
N VAL A 198 -1.64 2.21 12.91
CA VAL A 198 -2.27 2.29 11.59
C VAL A 198 -3.53 3.11 11.72
N GLY A 199 -3.81 3.97 10.75
CA GLY A 199 -5.19 4.42 10.66
C GLY A 199 -5.59 5.09 9.38
N PHE A 200 -6.91 5.19 9.29
CA PHE A 200 -7.69 5.61 8.15
C PHE A 200 -8.53 6.79 8.61
N GLY A 201 -8.44 7.89 7.87
CA GLY A 201 -9.19 9.11 8.07
C GLY A 201 -9.90 9.49 6.78
N ASP A 202 -11.20 9.72 6.82
CA ASP A 202 -11.96 10.23 5.66
C ASP A 202 -11.87 9.30 4.44
N CYS A 203 -11.74 7.98 4.65
CA CYS A 203 -11.58 7.01 3.57
C CYS A 203 -12.91 6.39 3.14
N THR A 204 -13.00 5.95 1.88
CA THR A 204 -14.15 5.19 1.37
C THR A 204 -13.77 3.74 1.15
N PHE A 205 -14.51 2.81 1.76
CA PHE A 205 -14.30 1.37 1.67
C PHE A 205 -15.44 0.70 0.89
N THR A 206 -15.10 -0.05 -0.15
CA THR A 206 -16.06 -0.79 -0.98
C THR A 206 -15.58 -2.22 -1.26
N GLN A 207 -16.53 -3.13 -1.52
CA GLN A 207 -16.30 -4.45 -2.10
C GLN A 207 -15.38 -5.41 -1.29
N TRP A 208 -15.64 -5.59 0.00
CA TRP A 208 -14.87 -6.54 0.85
C TRP A 208 -15.64 -7.81 1.24
N GLY A 209 -15.02 -8.71 1.99
CA GLY A 209 -15.70 -9.85 2.60
C GLY A 209 -15.51 -11.18 1.86
N GLY A 210 -14.69 -11.20 0.80
CA GLY A 210 -14.48 -12.36 -0.06
C GLY A 210 -15.76 -12.80 -0.78
N LYS A 211 -15.75 -14.00 -1.35
CA LYS A 211 -16.91 -14.56 -2.10
C LYS A 211 -18.19 -14.64 -1.26
N GLY A 212 -18.06 -14.83 0.06
CA GLY A 212 -19.19 -14.96 0.98
C GLY A 212 -19.67 -13.63 1.59
N GLY A 213 -18.90 -12.54 1.46
CA GLY A 213 -19.23 -11.27 2.12
C GLY A 213 -19.15 -11.31 3.66
N THR A 214 -18.45 -12.29 4.23
CA THR A 214 -18.44 -12.58 5.67
C THR A 214 -17.18 -12.10 6.40
N LEU A 215 -16.12 -11.76 5.68
CA LEU A 215 -14.89 -11.23 6.30
C LEU A 215 -15.05 -9.75 6.64
N SER A 216 -14.38 -9.30 7.69
CA SER A 216 -14.38 -7.88 8.08
C SER A 216 -13.54 -7.04 7.12
N ALA A 217 -13.98 -5.82 6.78
CA ALA A 217 -13.21 -4.92 5.92
C ALA A 217 -11.81 -4.66 6.50
N ILE A 218 -11.75 -4.34 7.80
CA ILE A 218 -10.51 -4.14 8.54
C ILE A 218 -10.39 -5.23 9.60
N GLN A 219 -9.30 -6.00 9.56
CA GLN A 219 -8.91 -6.90 10.64
C GLN A 219 -7.59 -6.42 11.24
N ALA A 220 -7.65 -6.02 12.51
CA ALA A 220 -6.48 -5.66 13.28
C ALA A 220 -6.22 -6.70 14.36
N GLN A 221 -5.06 -7.32 14.33
CA GLN A 221 -4.63 -8.32 15.29
C GLN A 221 -3.86 -7.69 16.47
N SER A 222 -3.13 -6.60 16.23
CA SER A 222 -2.33 -5.94 17.26
C SER A 222 -2.18 -4.42 17.05
N GLY A 223 -1.41 -3.75 17.92
CA GLY A 223 -0.99 -2.37 17.71
C GLY A 223 -1.98 -1.30 18.19
N THR A 224 -1.93 -0.12 17.57
CA THR A 224 -2.88 0.98 17.76
C THR A 224 -3.60 1.27 16.46
N VAL A 225 -4.93 1.33 16.48
CA VAL A 225 -5.76 1.49 15.27
C VAL A 225 -6.64 2.73 15.37
N LEU A 226 -6.70 3.52 14.30
CA LEU A 226 -7.62 4.65 14.19
C LEU A 226 -8.46 4.47 12.91
N VAL A 227 -9.77 4.43 13.03
CA VAL A 227 -10.71 4.42 11.88
C VAL A 227 -11.72 5.54 12.12
N ARG A 228 -11.57 6.64 11.39
CA ARG A 228 -12.32 7.88 11.65
C ARG A 228 -12.85 8.51 10.39
N GLY A 229 -14.09 8.99 10.42
CA GLY A 229 -14.67 9.69 9.26
C GLY A 229 -14.84 8.81 8.02
N CYS A 230 -14.74 7.47 8.15
CA CYS A 230 -14.74 6.59 7.00
C CYS A 230 -16.15 6.17 6.58
N GLU A 231 -16.33 5.93 5.29
CA GLU A 231 -17.56 5.43 4.71
C GLU A 231 -17.41 3.94 4.34
N PHE A 232 -18.26 3.09 4.91
CA PHE A 232 -18.34 1.66 4.60
C PHE A 232 -19.56 1.40 3.72
N ARG A 233 -19.32 1.24 2.42
CA ARG A 233 -20.36 1.30 1.37
C ARG A 233 -21.20 0.03 1.22
N GLN A 234 -20.93 -1.02 1.98
CA GLN A 234 -21.66 -2.29 1.90
C GLN A 234 -22.13 -2.75 3.26
N ASP A 235 -23.29 -3.41 3.28
CA ASP A 235 -23.80 -4.10 4.45
C ASP A 235 -23.05 -5.43 4.64
N ARG A 236 -21.80 -5.34 5.12
CA ARG A 236 -20.90 -6.46 5.45
C ARG A 236 -20.14 -6.17 6.76
N PRO A 237 -19.52 -7.16 7.42
CA PRO A 237 -18.81 -6.91 8.68
C PRO A 237 -17.71 -5.86 8.48
N GLN A 238 -17.67 -4.81 9.31
CA GLN A 238 -16.78 -3.69 9.02
C GLN A 238 -15.42 -3.84 9.68
N ILE A 239 -15.38 -4.13 10.98
CA ILE A 239 -14.12 -4.09 11.76
C ILE A 239 -14.03 -5.28 12.71
N GLN A 240 -12.87 -5.91 12.75
CA GLN A 240 -12.50 -6.89 13.78
C GLN A 240 -11.22 -6.42 14.49
N LEU A 241 -11.31 -6.27 15.82
CA LEU A 241 -10.18 -5.97 16.70
C LEU A 241 -9.83 -7.23 17.50
N GLY A 242 -8.62 -7.74 17.33
CA GLY A 242 -8.09 -8.90 18.04
C GLY A 242 -7.59 -8.55 19.45
N LYS A 243 -7.38 -9.61 20.24
CA LYS A 243 -6.98 -9.53 21.66
C LYS A 243 -5.75 -8.66 21.94
N ASN A 244 -4.80 -8.61 21.00
CA ASN A 244 -3.53 -7.90 21.16
C ASN A 244 -3.57 -6.45 20.66
N VAL A 245 -4.71 -5.95 20.18
CA VAL A 245 -4.90 -4.52 19.92
C VAL A 245 -4.82 -3.79 21.25
N ARG A 246 -3.89 -2.84 21.40
CA ARG A 246 -3.66 -2.13 22.67
C ARG A 246 -4.55 -0.91 22.83
N ARG A 247 -4.82 -0.23 21.71
CA ARG A 247 -5.63 0.98 21.65
C ARG A 247 -6.38 1.04 20.33
N ALA A 248 -7.64 1.46 20.35
CA ALA A 248 -8.37 1.77 19.13
C ALA A 248 -9.32 2.95 19.31
N VAL A 249 -9.48 3.74 18.25
CA VAL A 249 -10.57 4.73 18.12
C VAL A 249 -11.31 4.46 16.83
N ILE A 250 -12.56 4.04 16.96
CA ILE A 250 -13.48 3.78 15.85
C ILE A 250 -14.64 4.77 15.99
N ALA A 251 -14.56 5.89 15.29
CA ALA A 251 -15.51 6.98 15.48
C ALA A 251 -15.87 7.72 14.21
N GLU A 252 -17.02 8.40 14.19
CA GLU A 252 -17.42 9.27 13.09
C GLU A 252 -17.56 8.54 11.74
N ASN A 253 -17.77 7.22 11.76
CA ASN A 253 -17.93 6.43 10.55
C ASN A 253 -19.38 6.33 10.11
N VAL A 254 -19.60 6.20 8.80
CA VAL A 254 -20.92 5.92 8.22
C VAL A 254 -20.94 4.50 7.68
N PHE A 255 -21.90 3.70 8.16
CA PHE A 255 -22.08 2.31 7.77
C PHE A 255 -23.34 2.15 6.93
N ASN A 256 -23.21 1.57 5.73
CA ASN A 256 -24.36 1.04 5.02
C ASN A 256 -24.83 -0.25 5.71
N GLY A 257 -26.08 -0.27 6.19
CA GLY A 257 -26.61 -1.37 7.02
C GLY A 257 -26.15 -1.30 8.47
N ALA A 258 -26.30 -2.40 9.20
CA ALA A 258 -26.04 -2.46 10.63
C ALA A 258 -24.55 -2.31 10.98
N GLU A 259 -24.27 -1.65 12.10
CA GLU A 259 -22.92 -1.60 12.69
C GLU A 259 -22.49 -3.00 13.15
N ARG A 260 -21.41 -3.53 12.54
CA ARG A 260 -20.82 -4.83 12.85
C ARG A 260 -19.33 -4.68 13.12
N ILE A 261 -19.04 -4.31 14.37
CA ILE A 261 -17.70 -4.19 14.92
C ILE A 261 -17.50 -5.28 15.97
N VAL A 262 -16.56 -6.19 15.73
CA VAL A 262 -16.15 -7.22 16.69
C VAL A 262 -14.94 -6.72 17.46
N ASN A 263 -15.07 -6.61 18.79
CA ASN A 263 -13.99 -6.18 19.67
C ASN A 263 -13.60 -7.27 20.67
N GLU A 264 -12.47 -7.94 20.43
CA GLU A 264 -11.87 -8.91 21.34
C GLU A 264 -10.70 -8.30 22.14
N SER A 265 -10.39 -7.02 21.93
CA SER A 265 -9.28 -6.33 22.58
C SER A 265 -9.52 -6.20 24.09
N ALA A 266 -8.48 -6.49 24.88
CA ALA A 266 -8.41 -6.12 26.30
C ALA A 266 -7.80 -4.73 26.53
N GLY A 267 -7.50 -4.00 25.45
CA GLY A 267 -6.89 -2.67 25.46
C GLY A 267 -7.90 -1.54 25.62
N ASN A 268 -7.43 -0.30 25.53
CA ASN A 268 -8.30 0.87 25.60
C ASN A 268 -8.93 1.16 24.23
N VAL A 269 -10.18 0.75 24.06
CA VAL A 269 -10.93 0.89 22.81
C VAL A 269 -12.09 1.87 23.01
N GLN A 270 -12.17 2.86 22.12
CA GLN A 270 -13.28 3.81 22.04
C GLN A 270 -14.05 3.56 20.74
N ILE A 271 -15.36 3.29 20.86
CA ILE A 271 -16.28 3.09 19.73
C ILE A 271 -17.48 4.01 19.98
N GLY A 272 -17.76 4.93 19.06
CA GLY A 272 -18.88 5.86 19.21
C GLY A 272 -18.95 6.91 18.12
N LEU A 273 -20.03 7.70 18.11
CA LEU A 273 -20.29 8.71 17.07
C LEU A 273 -20.37 8.14 15.65
N ASN A 274 -20.67 6.86 15.48
CA ASN A 274 -20.92 6.27 14.18
C ASN A 274 -22.42 6.38 13.81
N SER A 275 -22.71 6.39 12.51
CA SER A 275 -24.07 6.35 11.98
C SER A 275 -24.24 5.11 11.10
N SER A 276 -25.21 4.25 11.42
CA SER A 276 -25.53 3.05 10.66
C SER A 276 -26.92 3.11 10.06
N GLY A 277 -27.11 2.49 8.89
CA GLY A 277 -28.45 2.24 8.33
C GLY A 277 -29.26 1.27 9.20
N GLN A 278 -30.58 1.28 9.02
CA GLN A 278 -31.46 0.22 9.52
C GLN A 278 -31.35 -1.05 8.66
#